data_AF-A0A6J8BQ62-F1
#
_entry.id   AF-A0A6J8BQ62-F1
#
_cell.length_a   1.000
_cell.length_b   1.000
_cell.length_c   1.000
_cell.angle_alpha   90.00
_cell.angle_beta   90.00
_cell.angle_gamma   90.00
#
_symmetry.space_group_name_H-M   'P 1'
#
loop_
_entity.id
_entity.type
_entity.pdbx_description
1 polymer ?
#
loop_
_entity_poly.entity_id
_entity_poly.type
_entity_poly.pdbx_seq_one_letter_code
_entity_poly.pdbx_strand_id
1 'polypeptide(L)'
;MPCFLSKGAKQQTVDEANTTRLVTKVRWVVESANGRIKQWKFLDKVVANHYVPHIGDFVRIVCALVNCFRPPLINDFGNDDIGKEMIEKAQLDNYVKTYVEEHNLLRRKTVYKEVDGATELDMFPRISLDHLRQITMGIYQIKSATGTRMPIRRTTTMHCSFARIGQICCE
;
A
#
# COMPACT_ATOMS: atom_id res chain seq x y z
N MET A 1 1.72 15.58 8.19
CA MET A 1 0.36 15.02 8.40
C MET A 1 -0.21 14.67 7.03
N PRO A 2 -0.95 13.55 6.85
CA PRO A 2 -1.66 13.28 5.59
C PRO A 2 -2.57 14.45 5.20
N CYS A 3 -2.68 14.72 3.91
CA CYS A 3 -3.57 15.78 3.43
C CYS A 3 -5.03 15.36 3.63
N PHE A 4 -5.89 16.29 4.05
CA PHE A 4 -7.33 16.06 4.04
C PHE A 4 -7.90 16.37 2.66
N LEU A 5 -8.97 15.68 2.28
CA LEU A 5 -9.67 15.97 1.04
C LEU A 5 -10.38 17.31 1.16
N SER A 6 -10.20 18.19 0.18
CA SER A 6 -10.88 19.47 0.13
C SER A 6 -12.39 19.28 -0.07
N LYS A 7 -13.19 20.21 0.46
CA LYS A 7 -14.65 20.13 0.43
C LYS A 7 -15.14 20.11 -1.03
N GLY A 8 -15.85 19.05 -1.41
CA GLY A 8 -16.39 18.87 -2.77
C GLY A 8 -15.44 18.16 -3.74
N ALA A 9 -14.18 17.93 -3.37
CA ALA A 9 -13.29 17.07 -4.15
C ALA A 9 -13.60 15.60 -3.92
N LYS A 10 -13.41 14.76 -4.95
CA LYS A 10 -13.54 13.30 -4.86
C LYS A 10 -12.20 12.59 -4.66
N GLN A 11 -11.10 13.24 -5.04
CA GLN A 11 -9.74 12.69 -4.98
C GLN A 11 -8.75 13.81 -4.66
N GLN A 12 -7.62 13.43 -4.06
CA GLN A 12 -6.48 14.33 -3.83
C GLN A 12 -5.74 14.62 -5.14
N THR A 13 -5.04 15.75 -5.17
CA THR A 13 -4.07 16.01 -6.25
C THR A 13 -2.90 15.02 -6.19
N VAL A 14 -2.13 14.94 -7.28
CA VAL A 14 -0.95 14.07 -7.35
C VAL A 14 0.05 14.43 -6.25
N ASP A 15 0.30 15.71 -6.04
CA ASP A 15 1.27 16.20 -5.05
C ASP A 15 0.84 15.93 -3.61
N GLU A 16 -0.45 16.16 -3.30
CA GLU A 16 -1.03 15.84 -1.99
C GLU A 16 -1.02 14.32 -1.73
N ALA A 17 -1.30 13.52 -2.76
CA ALA A 17 -1.26 12.07 -2.65
C ALA A 17 0.17 11.56 -2.44
N ASN A 18 1.15 12.10 -3.16
CA ASN A 18 2.57 11.76 -2.99
C ASN A 18 3.07 12.15 -1.60
N THR A 19 2.74 13.36 -1.14
CA THR A 19 3.05 13.82 0.22
C THR A 19 2.43 12.89 1.27
N THR A 20 1.17 12.52 1.09
CA THR A 20 0.46 11.59 1.98
C THR A 20 1.11 10.21 2.01
N ARG A 21 1.56 9.68 0.87
CA ARG A 21 2.31 8.40 0.80
C ARG A 21 3.61 8.45 1.58
N LEU A 22 4.40 9.52 1.42
CA LEU A 22 5.65 9.70 2.17
C LEU A 22 5.41 9.72 3.68
N VAL A 23 4.43 10.51 4.13
CA VAL A 23 4.04 10.57 5.56
C VAL A 23 3.60 9.19 6.07
N THR A 24 2.82 8.45 5.27
CA THR A 24 2.29 7.15 5.66
C THR A 24 3.40 6.09 5.79
N LYS A 25 4.47 6.17 5.00
CA LYS A 25 5.62 5.27 5.16
C LYS A 25 6.35 5.50 6.48
N VAL A 26 6.60 6.75 6.85
CA VAL A 26 7.28 7.09 8.12
C VAL A 26 6.38 6.81 9.34
N ARG A 27 5.06 6.88 9.16
CA ARG A 27 4.07 6.62 10.23
C ARG A 27 4.33 5.31 10.95
N TRP A 28 4.63 4.22 10.24
CA TRP A 28 4.82 2.91 10.86
C TRP A 28 6.00 2.91 11.85
N VAL A 29 7.10 3.59 11.52
CA VAL A 29 8.27 3.74 12.40
C VAL A 29 7.89 4.55 13.65
N VAL A 30 7.16 5.65 13.46
CA VAL A 30 6.68 6.51 14.56
C VAL A 30 5.70 5.74 15.47
N GLU A 31 4.77 4.99 14.90
CA GLU A 31 3.83 4.15 15.64
C GLU A 31 4.54 3.06 16.43
N SER A 32 5.57 2.45 15.83
CA SER A 32 6.38 1.42 16.49
C SER A 32 7.15 2.00 17.68
N ALA A 33 7.73 3.20 17.54
CA ALA A 33 8.37 3.92 18.63
C ALA A 33 7.37 4.29 19.73
N ASN A 34 6.22 4.85 19.36
CA ASN A 34 5.16 5.20 20.30
C ASN A 34 4.61 3.97 21.03
N GLY A 35 4.53 2.82 20.35
CA GLY A 35 4.17 1.54 20.93
C GLY A 35 5.11 1.12 22.06
N ARG A 36 6.42 1.36 21.94
CA ARG A 36 7.39 1.10 23.02
C ARG A 36 7.17 1.99 24.24
N ILE A 37 6.84 3.27 24.03
CA ILE A 37 6.56 4.22 25.11
C ILE A 37 5.27 3.82 25.85
N LYS A 38 4.22 3.44 25.10
CA LYS A 38 2.94 3.01 25.66
C LYS A 38 2.99 1.69 26.42
N GLN A 39 4.07 0.90 26.34
CA GLN A 39 4.25 -0.27 27.21
C GLN A 39 4.46 0.12 28.68
N TRP A 40 4.78 1.38 28.98
CA TRP A 40 4.97 1.87 30.33
C TRP A 40 3.62 2.25 30.93
N LYS A 41 3.19 1.53 31.98
CA LYS A 41 1.87 1.68 32.62
C LYS A 41 1.50 3.13 32.98
N PHE A 42 2.49 3.92 33.37
CA PHE A 42 2.30 5.34 33.69
C PHE A 42 1.80 6.15 32.49
N LEU A 43 2.31 5.87 31.28
CA LEU A 43 1.99 6.58 30.04
C LEU A 43 0.88 5.92 29.22
N ASP A 44 0.47 4.70 29.56
CA ASP A 44 -0.61 3.96 28.88
C ASP A 44 -2.02 4.42 29.30
N LYS A 45 -2.14 5.09 30.45
CA LYS A 45 -3.43 5.45 31.08
C LYS A 45 -3.54 6.96 31.35
N VAL A 46 -4.60 7.34 32.03
CA VAL A 46 -4.86 8.73 32.42
C VAL A 46 -3.82 9.15 33.45
N VAL A 47 -3.05 10.19 33.11
CA VAL A 47 -2.10 10.83 34.00
C VAL A 47 -2.83 11.89 34.82
N ALA A 48 -2.61 11.92 36.13
CA ALA A 48 -3.22 12.92 37.01
C ALA A 48 -2.72 14.34 36.70
N ASN A 49 -3.59 15.33 36.85
CA ASN A 49 -3.32 16.71 36.41
C ASN A 49 -2.08 17.34 37.06
N HIS A 50 -1.73 16.96 38.29
CA HIS A 50 -0.55 17.49 38.98
C HIS A 50 0.77 17.03 38.33
N TYR A 51 0.75 15.96 37.55
CA TYR A 51 1.91 15.49 36.78
C TYR A 51 2.04 16.15 35.40
N VAL A 52 1.03 16.88 34.92
CA VAL A 52 1.04 17.53 33.60
C VAL A 52 2.25 18.46 33.41
N PRO A 53 2.66 19.30 34.39
CA PRO A 53 3.86 20.12 34.26
C PRO A 53 5.15 19.33 34.02
N HIS A 54 5.19 18.06 34.45
CA HIS A 54 6.37 17.19 34.42
C HIS A 54 6.29 16.06 33.37
N ILE A 55 5.22 16.02 32.57
CA ILE A 55 4.99 14.92 31.62
C ILE A 55 6.12 14.78 30.59
N GLY A 56 6.69 15.92 30.17
CA GLY A 56 7.82 15.94 29.25
C GLY A 56 9.05 15.24 29.82
N ASP A 57 9.32 15.41 31.11
CA ASP A 57 10.47 14.78 31.78
C ASP A 57 10.24 13.27 31.96
N PHE A 58 9.02 12.85 32.31
CA PHE A 58 8.68 11.43 32.35
C PHE A 58 8.85 10.75 31.00
N VAL A 59 8.42 11.38 29.91
CA VAL A 59 8.61 10.85 28.55
C VAL A 59 10.09 10.78 28.20
N ARG A 60 10.90 11.81 28.53
CA ARG A 60 12.35 11.81 28.29
C ARG A 60 13.05 10.68 29.04
N ILE A 61 12.72 10.48 30.31
CA ILE A 61 13.26 9.39 31.14
C ILE A 61 12.91 8.03 30.51
N VAL A 62 11.64 7.81 30.16
CA VAL A 62 11.19 6.57 29.51
C VAL A 62 11.93 6.34 28.18
N CYS A 63 12.07 7.37 27.34
CA CYS A 63 12.80 7.27 26.08
C CYS A 63 14.29 6.94 26.31
N ALA A 64 14.94 7.54 27.32
CA ALA A 64 16.32 7.22 27.67
C ALA A 64 16.48 5.75 28.09
N LEU A 65 15.56 5.25 28.92
CA LEU A 65 15.53 3.83 29.32
C LEU A 65 15.29 2.90 28.12
N VAL A 66 14.36 3.24 27.23
CA VAL A 66 14.13 2.48 26.00
C VAL A 66 15.39 2.45 25.13
N ASN A 67 16.07 3.57 24.95
CA ASN A 67 17.28 3.64 24.13
C ASN A 67 18.46 2.90 24.77
N CYS A 68 18.54 2.84 26.10
CA CYS A 68 19.61 2.15 26.81
C CYS A 68 19.43 0.64 26.82
N PHE A 69 18.19 0.16 26.99
CA PHE A 69 17.93 -1.27 27.28
C PHE A 69 17.17 -2.04 26.19
N ARG A 70 16.51 -1.37 25.23
CA ARG A 70 15.83 -2.06 24.13
C ARG A 70 16.73 -2.13 22.89
N PRO A 71 16.65 -3.20 22.10
CA PRO A 71 17.32 -3.24 20.80
C PRO A 71 16.79 -2.12 19.88
N PRO A 72 17.57 -1.66 18.90
CA PRO A 72 17.09 -0.70 17.90
C PRO A 72 15.75 -1.10 17.27
N LEU A 73 14.95 -0.12 16.87
CA LEU A 73 13.69 -0.37 16.15
C LEU A 73 13.94 -0.93 14.75
N ILE A 74 15.05 -0.52 14.14
CA ILE A 74 15.47 -0.89 12.81
C ILE A 74 16.90 -1.43 12.95
N ASN A 75 17.13 -2.63 12.44
CA ASN A 75 18.45 -3.26 12.40
C ASN A 75 19.08 -3.21 10.99
N ASP A 76 18.34 -2.71 10.01
CA ASP A 76 18.75 -2.63 8.61
C ASP A 76 19.37 -1.25 8.34
N PHE A 77 20.66 -1.12 8.63
CA PHE A 77 21.47 0.04 8.27
C PHE A 77 22.10 -0.23 6.91
N GLY A 78 21.33 -0.05 5.83
CA GLY A 78 21.85 -0.32 4.48
C GLY A 78 20.87 -0.14 3.33
N ASN A 79 19.56 -0.09 3.59
CA ASN A 79 18.55 -0.03 2.54
C ASN A 79 17.88 1.36 2.41
N ASP A 80 18.70 2.41 2.37
CA ASP A 80 18.24 3.80 2.12
C ASP A 80 17.72 3.98 0.69
N ASP A 81 17.99 3.01 -0.20
CA ASP A 81 17.67 3.05 -1.61
C ASP A 81 16.16 3.19 -1.84
N ILE A 82 15.33 2.53 -1.04
CA ILE A 82 13.87 2.63 -1.14
C ILE A 82 13.41 4.05 -0.79
N GLY A 83 13.99 4.67 0.24
CA GLY A 83 13.66 6.03 0.64
C GLY A 83 14.02 7.05 -0.44
N LYS A 84 15.21 6.90 -1.02
CA LYS A 84 15.69 7.73 -2.14
C LYS A 84 14.82 7.55 -3.38
N GLU A 85 14.56 6.30 -3.78
CA GLU A 85 13.69 5.97 -4.92
C GLU A 85 12.27 6.54 -4.73
N MET A 86 11.74 6.50 -3.51
CA MET A 86 10.43 7.09 -3.20
C MET A 86 10.43 8.62 -3.36
N ILE A 87 11.50 9.30 -2.95
CA ILE A 87 11.63 10.75 -3.10
C ILE A 87 11.79 11.11 -4.58
N GLU A 88 12.64 10.40 -5.30
CA GLU A 88 12.85 10.59 -6.75
C GLU A 88 11.54 10.40 -7.51
N LYS A 89 10.82 9.29 -7.27
CA LYS A 89 9.53 9.03 -7.92
C LYS A 89 8.42 9.99 -7.54
N ALA A 90 8.50 10.61 -6.35
CA ALA A 90 7.52 11.63 -5.96
C ALA A 90 7.67 12.92 -6.77
N GLN A 91 8.85 13.19 -7.32
CA GLN A 91 9.15 14.35 -8.18
C GLN A 91 8.95 14.07 -9.67
N LEU A 92 8.84 12.80 -10.07
CA LEU A 92 8.61 12.43 -11.46
C LEU A 92 7.18 12.75 -11.90
N ASP A 93 7.06 13.22 -13.14
CA ASP A 93 5.77 13.44 -13.77
C ASP A 93 4.99 12.13 -13.90
N ASN A 94 3.70 12.20 -13.57
CA ASN A 94 2.82 11.06 -13.66
C ASN A 94 2.37 10.83 -15.11
N TYR A 95 3.16 10.06 -15.86
CA TYR A 95 2.84 9.70 -17.24
C TYR A 95 1.43 9.09 -17.39
N VAL A 96 0.98 8.29 -16.41
CA VAL A 96 -0.36 7.67 -16.46
C VAL A 96 -1.46 8.74 -16.39
N LYS A 97 -1.26 9.78 -15.58
CA LYS A 97 -2.20 10.90 -15.51
C LYS A 97 -2.28 11.59 -16.89
N THR A 98 -1.14 11.94 -17.47
CA THR A 98 -1.07 12.58 -18.79
C THR A 98 -1.77 11.73 -19.85
N TYR A 99 -1.45 10.43 -19.91
CA TYR A 99 -2.06 9.50 -20.85
C TYR A 99 -3.59 9.40 -20.69
N VAL A 100 -4.08 9.35 -19.45
CA VAL A 100 -5.53 9.30 -19.14
C VAL A 100 -6.25 10.57 -19.58
N GLU A 101 -5.63 11.74 -19.38
CA GLU A 101 -6.17 13.04 -19.77
C GLU A 101 -6.19 13.21 -21.29
N GLU A 102 -5.08 12.91 -21.97
CA GLU A 102 -4.95 12.98 -23.44
C GLU A 102 -5.97 12.07 -24.15
N HIS A 103 -6.12 10.83 -23.67
CA HIS A 103 -7.00 9.85 -24.29
C HIS A 103 -8.43 9.88 -23.73
N ASN A 104 -8.76 10.87 -22.86
CA ASN A 104 -10.07 11.05 -22.23
C ASN A 104 -10.64 9.75 -21.60
N LEU A 105 -9.78 8.92 -21.02
CA LEU A 105 -10.13 7.55 -20.60
C LEU A 105 -11.15 7.51 -19.46
N LEU A 106 -11.26 8.59 -18.66
CA LEU A 106 -12.25 8.69 -17.58
C LEU A 106 -13.68 8.88 -18.08
N ARG A 107 -13.87 9.44 -19.27
CA ARG A 107 -15.19 9.72 -19.85
C ARG A 107 -15.60 8.71 -20.92
N ARG A 108 -14.64 7.93 -21.42
CA ARG A 108 -14.87 6.93 -22.45
C ARG A 108 -15.75 5.80 -21.89
N LYS A 109 -16.99 5.70 -22.38
CA LYS A 109 -17.82 4.52 -22.20
C LYS A 109 -17.38 3.47 -23.22
N THR A 110 -16.63 2.47 -22.78
CA THR A 110 -16.22 1.36 -23.64
C THR A 110 -17.30 0.29 -23.61
N VAL A 111 -17.77 -0.14 -24.79
CA VAL A 111 -18.58 -1.35 -24.89
C VAL A 111 -17.62 -2.53 -24.75
N TYR A 112 -17.75 -3.28 -23.66
CA TYR A 112 -16.98 -4.50 -23.45
C TYR A 112 -17.31 -5.48 -24.57
N LYS A 113 -16.26 -6.00 -25.21
CA LYS A 113 -16.37 -7.07 -26.20
C LYS A 113 -15.87 -8.36 -25.58
N GLU A 114 -16.46 -9.47 -25.98
CA GLU A 114 -15.94 -10.78 -25.64
C GLU A 114 -14.59 -10.96 -26.35
N VAL A 115 -13.59 -11.36 -25.56
CA VAL A 115 -12.19 -11.52 -26.02
C VAL A 115 -11.97 -12.99 -26.34
N ASP A 116 -11.50 -13.31 -27.55
CA ASP A 116 -11.05 -14.66 -27.87
C ASP A 116 -9.66 -14.91 -27.29
N GLY A 117 -9.59 -15.79 -26.29
CA GLY A 117 -8.38 -16.10 -25.55
C GLY A 117 -7.25 -16.71 -26.40
N ALA A 118 -7.54 -17.22 -27.59
CA ALA A 118 -6.53 -17.85 -28.44
C ALA A 118 -5.70 -16.85 -29.27
N THR A 119 -6.22 -15.64 -29.55
CA THR A 119 -5.60 -14.70 -30.51
C THR A 119 -5.32 -13.33 -29.91
N GLU A 120 -6.16 -12.85 -28.98
CA GLU A 120 -6.05 -11.49 -28.45
C GLU A 120 -5.18 -11.40 -27.18
N LEU A 121 -4.81 -12.54 -26.58
CA LEU A 121 -3.97 -12.59 -25.37
C LEU A 121 -2.47 -12.52 -25.65
N ASP A 122 -2.03 -12.64 -26.91
CA ASP A 122 -0.60 -12.55 -27.25
C ASP A 122 0.00 -11.17 -26.93
N MET A 123 -0.84 -10.12 -26.97
CA MET A 123 -0.48 -8.76 -26.59
C MET A 123 -0.57 -8.50 -25.08
N PHE A 124 -1.06 -9.46 -24.29
CA PHE A 124 -1.21 -9.28 -22.85
C PHE A 124 0.15 -9.38 -22.14
N PRO A 125 0.51 -8.43 -21.25
CA PRO A 125 1.80 -8.44 -20.57
C PRO A 125 2.01 -9.73 -19.75
N ARG A 126 3.09 -10.45 -20.02
CA ARG A 126 3.51 -11.60 -19.22
C ARG A 126 4.39 -11.11 -18.07
N ILE A 127 3.84 -11.15 -16.86
CA ILE A 127 4.56 -10.68 -15.66
C ILE A 127 4.99 -11.89 -14.82
N SER A 128 6.25 -11.93 -14.41
CA SER A 128 6.76 -12.97 -13.52
C SER A 128 6.15 -12.85 -12.12
N LEU A 129 6.08 -13.96 -11.39
CA LEU A 129 5.56 -13.98 -10.02
C LEU A 129 6.38 -13.04 -9.10
N ASP A 130 7.69 -12.95 -9.31
CA ASP A 130 8.56 -12.08 -8.53
C ASP A 130 8.32 -10.61 -8.83
N HIS A 131 8.07 -10.25 -10.09
CA HIS A 131 7.69 -8.89 -10.43
C HIS A 131 6.29 -8.55 -9.90
N LEU A 132 5.34 -9.49 -9.95
CA LEU A 132 4.03 -9.32 -9.32
C LEU A 132 4.17 -9.05 -7.82
N ARG A 133 5.03 -9.79 -7.11
CA ARG A 133 5.28 -9.58 -5.68
C ARG A 133 5.85 -8.20 -5.38
N GLN A 134 6.71 -7.68 -6.25
CA GLN A 134 7.25 -6.31 -6.14
C GLN A 134 6.14 -5.28 -6.33
N ILE A 135 5.30 -5.42 -7.36
CA ILE A 135 4.17 -4.50 -7.64
C ILE A 135 3.15 -4.54 -6.49
N THR A 136 2.80 -5.72 -6.00
CA THR A 136 1.77 -5.89 -4.95
C THR A 136 2.29 -5.69 -3.54
N MET A 137 3.58 -5.36 -3.37
CA MET A 137 4.26 -5.23 -2.08
C MET A 137 4.01 -6.43 -1.14
N GLY A 138 4.00 -7.65 -1.69
CA GLY A 138 3.85 -8.89 -0.91
C GLY A 138 2.87 -9.91 -1.49
N ILE A 139 2.90 -11.11 -0.89
CA ILE A 139 2.17 -12.30 -1.37
C ILE A 139 0.67 -12.30 -1.05
N TYR A 140 0.22 -11.45 -0.11
CA TYR A 140 -1.15 -11.48 0.38
C TYR A 140 -2.16 -11.08 -0.70
N GLN A 141 -1.88 -10.00 -1.42
CA GLN A 141 -2.74 -9.52 -2.51
C GLN A 141 -2.84 -10.54 -3.65
N ILE A 142 -1.74 -11.27 -3.92
CA ILE A 142 -1.71 -12.32 -4.96
C ILE A 142 -2.58 -13.51 -4.55
N LYS A 143 -2.52 -13.94 -3.28
CA LYS A 143 -3.34 -15.05 -2.77
C LYS A 143 -4.85 -14.76 -2.81
N SER A 144 -5.22 -13.49 -2.69
CA SER A 144 -6.62 -13.05 -2.72
C SER A 144 -7.17 -12.91 -4.14
N ALA A 145 -6.32 -12.89 -5.17
CA ALA A 145 -6.75 -12.83 -6.56
C ALA A 145 -7.36 -14.18 -6.98
N THR A 146 -8.69 -14.23 -7.01
CA THR A 146 -9.51 -15.43 -7.30
C THR A 146 -9.18 -16.10 -8.65
N GLY A 147 -8.55 -15.41 -9.60
CA GLY A 147 -8.08 -15.98 -10.86
C GLY A 147 -6.80 -16.81 -10.80
N THR A 148 -5.99 -16.71 -9.74
CA THR A 148 -4.77 -17.53 -9.56
C THR A 148 -5.02 -18.87 -8.89
N ARG A 149 -6.27 -19.13 -8.49
CA ARG A 149 -6.74 -20.40 -7.92
C ARG A 149 -7.04 -21.47 -8.97
N MET A 150 -6.41 -21.41 -10.15
CA MET A 150 -6.26 -22.63 -10.92
C MET A 150 -5.16 -23.46 -10.24
N PRO A 151 -5.45 -24.70 -9.80
CA PRO A 151 -4.41 -25.55 -9.24
C PRO A 151 -3.32 -25.70 -10.31
N ILE A 152 -2.09 -25.33 -9.95
CA ILE A 152 -0.89 -25.63 -10.73
C ILE A 152 -0.75 -27.16 -10.71
N ARG A 153 -1.53 -27.84 -11.57
CA ARG A 153 -1.29 -29.24 -11.89
C ARG A 153 -0.10 -29.23 -12.82
N ARG A 154 0.99 -29.81 -12.33
CA ARG A 154 2.19 -30.12 -13.12
C ARG A 154 1.74 -30.77 -14.43
N THR A 155 2.17 -30.18 -15.55
CA THR A 155 2.22 -30.78 -16.90
C THR A 155 0.97 -31.53 -17.35
N THR A 156 0.19 -30.93 -18.24
CA THR A 156 -0.07 -31.42 -19.62
C THR A 156 -1.08 -30.44 -20.24
N THR A 157 -0.82 -30.05 -21.48
CA THR A 157 -1.69 -29.27 -22.38
C THR A 157 -3.17 -29.57 -22.14
N MET A 158 -3.98 -28.57 -21.77
CA MET A 158 -5.44 -28.70 -21.80
C MET A 158 -6.14 -27.39 -22.17
N HIS A 159 -7.00 -27.54 -23.18
CA HIS A 159 -7.98 -26.58 -23.69
C HIS A 159 -8.77 -25.92 -22.56
N CYS A 160 -8.90 -24.60 -22.62
CA CYS A 160 -9.78 -23.84 -21.76
C CYS A 160 -11.20 -23.90 -22.33
N SER A 161 -12.04 -24.78 -21.78
CA SER A 161 -13.49 -24.77 -22.04
C SER A 161 -14.16 -23.88 -20.99
N PHE A 162 -14.68 -22.73 -21.42
CA PHE A 162 -15.52 -21.85 -20.60
C PHE A 162 -16.87 -22.54 -20.34
N ALA A 163 -17.08 -23.04 -19.13
CA ALA A 163 -18.38 -23.52 -18.68
C ALA A 163 -19.19 -22.34 -18.10
N ARG A 164 -20.38 -22.15 -18.65
CA ARG A 164 -21.40 -21.16 -18.31
C ARG A 164 -21.69 -21.10 -16.81
N ILE A 165 -21.68 -19.92 -16.22
CA ILE A 165 -22.44 -19.63 -14.99
C ILE A 165 -23.65 -18.81 -15.43
N GLY A 166 -24.77 -19.49 -15.57
CA GLY A 166 -26.08 -18.89 -15.82
C GLY A 166 -26.70 -18.33 -14.54
N GLN A 167 -27.50 -17.28 -14.75
CA GLN A 167 -28.72 -16.91 -14.03
C GLN A 167 -28.74 -17.08 -12.50
N ILE A 168 -28.75 -15.95 -11.78
CA ILE A 168 -29.75 -15.74 -10.74
C ILE A 168 -30.35 -14.34 -10.96
N CYS A 169 -31.58 -14.34 -11.47
CA CYS A 169 -32.49 -13.20 -11.53
C CYS A 169 -32.99 -12.82 -10.13
N CYS A 170 -33.48 -11.59 -10.04
CA CYS A 170 -34.31 -11.06 -8.95
C CYS A 170 -35.49 -12.00 -8.63
N GLU A 171 -35.71 -12.22 -7.34
CA GLU A 171 -36.95 -11.95 -6.58
C GLU A 171 -36.61 -11.85 -5.10
#